data_AF-A0A8J9T731-F1
#
_entry.id   AF-A0A8J9T731-F1
#
_cell.length_a   1.000
_cell.length_b   1.000
_cell.length_c   1.000
_cell.angle_alpha   90.00
_cell.angle_beta   90.00
_cell.angle_gamma   90.00
#
_symmetry.space_group_name_H-M   'P 1'
#
loop_
_entity.id
_entity.type
_entity.pdbx_description
1 polymer ?
#
loop_
_entity_poly.entity_id
_entity_poly.type
_entity_poly.pdbx_seq_one_letter_code
_entity_poly.pdbx_strand_id
1 'polypeptide(L)' 'MVRVFLKGGVWKNSEDEILKAAVQKYGKQQWARVASLLNRKTAKQAKARWHEWLDPDIRKTEWSRAEEEKLLHL' A
#
# COMPACT_ATOMS: atom_id res chain seq x y z
N MET A 1 2.22 16.73 28.60
CA MET A 1 1.38 16.43 27.41
C MET A 1 1.81 15.11 26.82
N VAL A 2 1.00 14.06 26.97
CA VAL A 2 1.26 12.78 26.30
C VAL A 2 0.94 12.97 24.81
N ARG A 3 1.95 12.87 23.93
CA ARG A 3 1.69 12.81 22.48
C ARG A 3 0.91 11.54 22.21
N VAL A 4 -0.39 11.68 21.95
CA VAL A 4 -1.22 10.58 21.45
C VAL A 4 -0.70 10.23 20.06
N PHE A 5 0.02 9.12 19.94
CA PHE A 5 0.51 8.62 18.66
C PHE A 5 -0.64 7.97 17.89
N LEU A 6 -1.47 8.77 17.22
CA LEU A 6 -2.48 8.27 16.29
C LEU A 6 -1.76 7.54 15.13
N LYS A 7 -1.95 6.22 15.02
CA LYS A 7 -1.46 5.42 13.88
C LYS A 7 -2.37 5.66 12.68
N GLY A 8 -1.80 6.11 11.57
CA GLY A 8 -2.52 6.50 10.34
C GLY A 8 -2.07 7.84 9.78
N GLY A 9 -2.84 8.34 8.81
CA GLY A 9 -2.56 9.57 8.07
C GLY A 9 -2.02 9.32 6.66
N VAL A 10 -1.82 10.41 5.92
CA VAL A 10 -1.36 10.41 4.53
C VAL A 10 -0.04 9.65 4.40
N TRP A 11 0.08 8.86 3.33
CA TRP A 11 1.32 8.18 2.96
C TRP A 11 2.31 9.17 2.36
N LYS A 12 3.50 9.25 2.95
CA LYS A 12 4.62 9.99 2.38
C LYS A 12 5.40 9.10 1.42
N ASN A 13 6.06 9.69 0.43
CA ASN A 13 6.94 8.95 -0.48
C ASN A 13 8.01 8.16 0.28
N SER A 14 8.57 8.69 1.36
CA SER A 14 9.54 7.97 2.19
C SER A 14 8.94 6.73 2.87
N GLU A 15 7.68 6.78 3.28
CA GLU A 15 6.98 5.61 3.84
C GLU A 15 6.70 4.56 2.76
N ASP A 16 6.36 5.01 1.54
CA ASP A 16 6.18 4.11 0.39
C ASP A 16 7.48 3.41 -0.02
N GLU A 17 8.62 4.12 -0.04
CA GLU A 17 9.93 3.51 -0.35
C GLU A 17 10.36 2.50 0.72
N ILE A 18 10.13 2.79 2.01
CA ILE A 18 10.36 1.83 3.09
C ILE A 18 9.45 0.61 2.91
N LEU A 19 8.17 0.82 2.56
CA LEU A 19 7.22 -0.26 2.35
C LEU A 19 7.64 -1.16 1.16
N LYS A 20 8.08 -0.57 0.04
CA LYS A 20 8.61 -1.31 -1.12
C LYS A 20 9.82 -2.15 -0.75
N ALA A 21 10.83 -1.55 -0.10
CA ALA A 21 12.03 -2.26 0.33
C ALA A 21 11.70 -3.39 1.33
N ALA A 22 10.78 -3.13 2.26
CA ALA A 22 10.34 -4.12 3.24
C ALA A 22 9.61 -5.30 2.60
N VAL A 23 8.72 -5.05 1.62
CA VAL A 23 8.02 -6.11 0.89
C VAL A 23 8.99 -6.91 0.01
N GLN A 24 9.97 -6.26 -0.62
CA GLN A 24 11.02 -6.96 -1.36
C GLN A 24 11.84 -7.89 -0.44
N LYS A 25 12.11 -7.47 0.80
CA LYS A 25 12.89 -8.25 1.77
C LYS A 25 12.12 -9.37 2.48
N TYR A 26 10.88 -9.11 2.88
CA TYR A 26 10.08 -10.02 3.75
C TYR A 26 8.90 -10.69 3.04
N GLY A 27 8.59 -10.28 1.81
CA GLY A 27 7.46 -10.77 1.03
C GLY A 27 6.09 -10.23 1.48
N LYS A 28 5.05 -10.64 0.74
CA LYS A 28 3.65 -10.19 0.88
C LYS A 28 2.84 -10.94 1.96
N GLN A 29 3.48 -11.75 2.80
CA GLN A 29 2.82 -12.55 3.83
C GLN A 29 3.09 -12.03 5.26
N GLN A 30 4.21 -11.32 5.47
CA GLN A 30 4.68 -10.90 6.80
C GLN A 30 4.39 -9.42 7.10
N TRP A 31 3.13 -8.98 6.96
CA TRP A 31 2.76 -7.57 7.08
C TRP A 31 3.04 -6.95 8.46
N ALA A 32 3.03 -7.74 9.53
CA ALA A 32 3.42 -7.27 10.86
C ALA A 32 4.89 -6.84 10.90
N ARG A 33 5.77 -7.60 10.22
CA ARG A 33 7.21 -7.32 10.12
C ARG A 33 7.51 -6.18 9.14
N VAL A 34 6.71 -6.06 8.08
CA VAL A 34 6.75 -4.92 7.17
C VAL A 34 6.37 -3.64 7.91
N ALA A 35 5.26 -3.65 8.65
CA ALA A 35 4.78 -2.48 9.37
C ALA A 35 5.65 -2.08 10.58
N SER A 36 6.46 -2.99 11.14
CA SER A 36 7.37 -2.63 12.24
C SER A 36 8.46 -1.63 11.81
N LEU A 37 8.72 -1.50 10.51
CA LEU A 37 9.62 -0.49 9.95
C LEU A 37 8.95 0.88 9.74
N LEU A 38 7.62 0.95 9.89
CA LEU A 38 6.83 2.16 9.67
C LEU A 38 6.28 2.69 11.01
N ASN A 39 6.81 3.82 11.46
CA ASN A 39 6.55 4.31 12.82
C ASN A 39 5.06 4.64 13.10
N ARG A 40 4.29 5.01 12.07
CA ARG A 40 2.88 5.42 12.20
C ARG A 40 1.90 4.61 11.36
N LYS A 41 2.31 3.49 10.76
CA LYS A 41 1.44 2.66 9.93
C LYS A 41 1.24 1.28 10.57
N THR A 42 0.02 0.76 10.49
CA THR A 42 -0.31 -0.59 10.98
C THR A 42 -0.07 -1.64 9.88
N ALA A 43 -0.01 -2.92 10.26
CA ALA A 43 0.07 -4.02 9.30
C ALA A 43 -1.10 -4.00 8.30
N LYS A 44 -2.32 -3.68 8.77
CA LYS A 44 -3.50 -3.54 7.91
C LYS A 44 -3.33 -2.39 6.91
N GLN A 45 -2.82 -1.25 7.35
CA GLN A 45 -2.56 -0.09 6.48
C GLN A 45 -1.46 -0.39 5.45
N ALA A 46 -0.36 -1.03 5.86
CA ALA A 46 0.73 -1.41 4.96
C ALA A 46 0.25 -2.41 3.89
N LYS A 47 -0.55 -3.41 4.28
CA LYS A 47 -1.17 -4.36 3.35
C LYS A 47 -2.09 -3.67 2.34
N ALA A 48 -2.99 -2.81 2.81
CA ALA A 48 -3.90 -2.06 1.95
C ALA A 48 -3.12 -1.18 0.97
N ARG A 49 -2.15 -0.39 1.47
CA ARG A 49 -1.32 0.48 0.64
C ARG A 49 -0.58 -0.28 -0.46
N TRP A 50 -0.08 -1.47 -0.14
CA TRP A 50 0.57 -2.32 -1.14
C TRP A 50 -0.42 -2.71 -2.24
N HIS A 51 -1.50 -3.41 -1.88
CA HIS A 51 -2.44 -3.97 -2.87
C HIS A 51 -3.30 -2.94 -3.61
N GLU A 52 -3.46 -1.73 -3.08
CA GLU A 52 -4.27 -0.68 -3.71
C GLU A 52 -3.42 0.33 -4.49
N TRP A 53 -2.11 0.45 -4.20
CA TRP A 53 -1.28 1.50 -4.82
C TRP A 53 0.14 1.11 -5.20
N LEU A 54 0.85 0.31 -4.40
CA LEU A 54 2.29 0.08 -4.64
C LEU A 54 2.61 -1.21 -5.39
N ASP A 55 1.67 -2.14 -5.47
CA ASP A 55 1.87 -3.39 -6.21
C ASP A 55 2.12 -3.08 -7.70
N PRO A 56 3.25 -3.52 -8.29
CA PRO A 56 3.57 -3.28 -9.69
C PRO A 56 2.53 -3.83 -10.67
N ASP A 57 1.75 -4.82 -10.24
CA ASP A 57 0.68 -5.42 -11.04
C ASP A 57 -0.54 -4.48 -11.20
N ILE A 58 -0.60 -3.38 -10.45
CA ILE A 58 -1.67 -2.38 -10.56
C ILE A 58 -1.42 -1.51 -11.79
N ARG A 59 -2.29 -1.64 -12.78
CA ARG A 59 -2.28 -0.79 -13.96
C ARG A 59 -2.77 0.62 -13.60
N LYS A 60 -1.84 1.58 -13.64
CA LYS A 60 -2.11 3.01 -13.43
C LYS A 60 -2.25 3.80 -14.72
N THR A 61 -2.53 3.11 -15.82
CA THR A 61 -2.76 3.69 -17.13
C THR A 61 -4.24 4.00 -17.32
N GLU A 62 -4.55 4.78 -18.34
CA GLU A 62 -5.94 4.94 -18.80
C GLU A 62 -6.57 3.59 -19.14
N TRP A 63 -7.88 3.53 -18.99
CA TRP A 63 -8.67 2.37 -19.37
C TRP A 63 -8.78 2.30 -20.88
N SER A 64 -8.62 1.10 -21.44
CA SER A 64 -8.93 0.91 -22.85
C SER A 64 -10.44 0.84 -23.05
N ARG A 65 -10.90 1.25 -24.24
CA ARG A 65 -12.32 1.16 -24.61
C ARG A 65 -12.90 -0.24 -24.40
N ALA A 66 -12.12 -1.29 -24.65
CA ALA A 66 -12.53 -2.67 -24.42
C ALA A 66 -12.71 -3.01 -22.93
N GLU A 67 -11.90 -2.43 -22.05
CA GLU A 67 -12.05 -2.58 -20.60
C GLU A 67 -13.25 -1.82 -20.06
N GLU A 68 -13.49 -0.60 -20.57
CA GLU A 68 -14.68 0.19 -20.25
C GLU A 68 -15.96 -0.55 -20.67
N GLU A 69 -15.99 -1.06 -21.90
CA GLU A 69 -17.12 -1.84 -22.40
C GLU A 69 -17.34 -3.10 -21.56
N LYS A 70 -16.27 -3.84 -21.23
CA LYS A 70 -16.37 -5.01 -20.36
C LYS A 70 -16.92 -4.65 -18.98
N LEU A 71 -16.52 -3.52 -18.40
CA LEU A 71 -17.00 -3.07 -17.09
C LEU A 71 -18.50 -2.78 -17.10
N LEU A 72 -19.04 -2.20 -18.18
CA LEU A 72 -20.48 -1.92 -18.32
C LEU A 72 -21.33 -3.19 -18.44
N HIS A 73 -20.72 -4.33 -18.78
CA HIS A 73 -21.39 -5.62 -18.98
C HIS A 73 -21.12 -6.63 -17.85
N LEU A 74 -20.46 -6.22 -16.76
CA LEU A 74 -20.26 -7.02 -15.54
C LEU A 74 -21.43 -6.84 -14.56
#